data_AF-A0A2G9TJL1-F1
#
_entry.id   AF-A0A2G9TJL1-F1
#
_cell.length_a   1.000
_cell.length_b   1.000
_cell.length_c   1.000
_cell.angle_alpha   90.00
_cell.angle_beta   90.00
_cell.angle_gamma   90.00
#
_symmetry.space_group_name_H-M   'P 1'
#
loop_
_entity.id
_entity.type
_entity.pdbx_description
1 polymer ?
#
loop_
_entity_poly.entity_id
_entity_poly.type
_entity_poly.pdbx_seq_one_letter_code
_entity_poly.pdbx_strand_id
1 'polypeptide(L)'
;MDIAVYINGSVELPHDEEKMRAWLVKKGPISIGITVDDIQFHKGGVSRPTTCRPSSMIHGALLVGYGVEKNIPYWIIKNSWGPNWGEDGYYR
;
A
#
# COMPACT_ATOMS: atom_id res chain seq x y z
N MET A 1 22.45 -11.96 -22.66
CA MET A 1 21.13 -11.57 -22.12
C MET A 1 21.33 -11.51 -20.63
N ASP A 2 21.46 -10.30 -20.08
CA ASP A 2 21.82 -10.12 -18.68
C ASP A 2 20.56 -10.21 -17.83
N ILE A 3 20.54 -11.18 -16.92
CA ILE A 3 19.42 -11.36 -15.98
C ILE A 3 19.55 -10.26 -14.92
N ALA A 4 18.63 -9.30 -14.92
CA ALA A 4 18.60 -8.22 -13.93
C ALA A 4 18.08 -8.69 -12.56
N VAL A 5 17.08 -9.58 -12.54
CA VAL A 5 16.46 -10.13 -11.33
C VAL A 5 15.98 -11.55 -11.58
N TYR A 6 16.11 -12.42 -10.58
CA TYR A 6 15.54 -13.77 -10.55
C TYR A 6 14.71 -13.94 -9.28
N ILE A 7 13.48 -14.47 -9.41
CA ILE A 7 12.56 -14.72 -8.28
C ILE A 7 12.35 -16.22 -8.16
N ASN A 8 12.67 -16.76 -6.99
CA ASN A 8 12.57 -18.20 -6.70
C ASN A 8 11.35 -18.57 -5.81
N GLY A 9 10.50 -17.60 -5.49
CA GLY A 9 9.30 -17.84 -4.69
C GLY A 9 8.62 -16.56 -4.21
N SER A 10 7.46 -16.74 -3.59
CA SER A 10 6.67 -15.70 -2.93
C SER A 10 6.10 -16.25 -1.62
N VAL A 11 5.69 -15.34 -0.73
CA VAL A 11 4.92 -15.70 0.45
C VAL A 11 3.69 -14.82 0.50
N GLU A 12 2.57 -15.40 0.91
CA GLU A 12 1.38 -14.66 1.27
C GLU A 12 1.42 -14.35 2.76
N LEU A 13 1.16 -13.10 3.12
CA LEU A 13 1.11 -12.68 4.51
C LEU A 13 -0.30 -12.92 5.06
N PRO A 14 -0.43 -13.26 6.35
CA PRO A 14 -1.73 -13.30 7.00
C PRO A 14 -2.39 -11.91 6.96
N HIS A 15 -3.72 -11.90 6.98
CA HIS A 15 -4.54 -10.69 7.07
C HIS A 15 -4.47 -10.09 8.50
N ASP A 16 -3.28 -9.60 8.86
CA ASP A 16 -2.91 -9.11 10.18
C ASP A 16 -1.95 -7.93 10.01
N GLU A 17 -2.45 -6.74 10.34
CA GLU A 17 -1.73 -5.48 10.16
C GLU A 17 -0.42 -5.42 10.97
N GLU A 18 -0.34 -6.07 12.13
CA GLU A 18 0.89 -6.09 12.92
C GLU A 18 1.96 -6.96 12.29
N LYS A 19 1.55 -8.10 11.71
CA LYS A 19 2.46 -8.98 10.97
C LYS A 19 2.93 -8.33 9.67
N MET A 20 2.06 -7.60 8.98
CA MET A 20 2.44 -6.79 7.81
C MET A 20 3.45 -5.71 8.20
N ARG A 21 3.20 -4.99 9.31
CA ARG A 21 4.13 -3.98 9.86
C ARG A 21 5.49 -4.59 10.19
N ALA A 22 5.51 -5.73 10.88
CA ALA A 22 6.74 -6.45 11.22
C ALA A 22 7.49 -6.93 9.97
N TRP A 23 6.76 -7.38 8.94
CA TRP A 23 7.34 -7.79 7.67
C TRP A 23 7.99 -6.62 6.94
N LEU A 24 7.32 -5.45 6.85
CA LEU A 24 7.89 -4.25 6.23
C LEU A 24 9.25 -3.89 6.81
N VAL A 25 9.35 -3.88 8.15
CA VAL A 25 10.61 -3.57 8.84
C VAL A 25 11.70 -4.60 8.54
N LYS A 26 11.34 -5.88 8.46
CA LYS A 26 12.31 -6.97 8.35
C LYS A 26 12.70 -7.34 6.91
N LYS A 27 11.78 -7.17 5.97
CA LYS A 27 11.84 -7.73 4.61
C LYS A 27 11.58 -6.70 3.52
N GLY A 28 11.07 -5.52 3.85
CA GLY A 28 10.80 -4.45 2.89
C GLY A 28 9.38 -4.49 2.32
N PRO A 29 9.14 -3.76 1.21
CA PRO A 29 7.81 -3.49 0.67
C PRO A 29 6.95 -4.72 0.38
N ILE A 30 5.63 -4.57 0.52
CA ILE A 30 4.64 -5.64 0.34
C ILE A 30 3.72 -5.28 -0.84
N SER A 31 3.58 -6.19 -1.80
CA SER A 31 2.53 -6.09 -2.83
C SER A 31 1.16 -6.31 -2.19
N ILE A 32 0.25 -5.36 -2.37
CA ILE A 32 -1.09 -5.39 -1.79
C ILE A 32 -2.15 -5.16 -2.87
N GLY A 33 -3.38 -5.57 -2.60
CA GLY A 33 -4.53 -5.10 -3.36
C GLY A 33 -5.40 -4.15 -2.52
N ILE A 34 -6.04 -3.18 -3.17
CA ILE A 34 -6.90 -2.16 -2.54
C ILE A 34 -8.16 -1.91 -3.37
N THR A 35 -9.21 -1.38 -2.74
CA THR A 35 -10.41 -0.86 -3.41
C THR A 35 -10.19 0.58 -3.90
N VAL A 36 -10.71 0.94 -5.08
CA VAL A 36 -10.42 2.25 -5.71
C VAL A 36 -11.46 3.34 -5.47
N ASP A 37 -12.65 2.99 -4.99
CA ASP A 37 -13.82 3.89 -4.94
C ASP A 37 -13.50 5.24 -4.25
N ASP A 38 -12.82 5.17 -3.11
CA ASP A 38 -12.42 6.33 -2.30
C ASP A 38 -11.01 6.87 -2.63
N ILE A 39 -10.25 6.17 -3.47
CA ILE A 39 -8.83 6.46 -3.71
C ILE A 39 -8.64 7.33 -4.95
N GLN A 40 -9.45 7.15 -6.00
CA GLN A 40 -9.32 7.88 -7.27
C GLN A 40 -9.14 9.40 -7.14
N PHE A 41 -9.80 10.04 -6.15
CA PHE A 41 -9.78 11.50 -5.95
C PHE A 41 -8.89 11.95 -4.79
N HIS A 42 -8.07 11.06 -4.23
CA HIS A 42 -7.17 11.39 -3.14
C HIS A 42 -6.16 12.48 -3.56
N LYS A 43 -6.02 13.50 -2.72
CA LYS A 43 -5.09 14.63 -2.92
C LYS A 43 -4.07 14.80 -1.78
N GLY A 44 -4.24 14.05 -0.69
CA GLY A 44 -3.35 14.09 0.47
C GLY A 44 -4.05 13.93 1.81
N GLY A 45 -3.23 13.81 2.86
CA GLY A 45 -3.63 13.50 4.23
C GLY A 45 -3.79 12.00 4.48
N VAL A 46 -4.09 11.65 5.72
CA VAL A 46 -4.43 10.27 6.11
C VAL A 46 -5.89 9.99 5.75
N SER A 47 -6.10 9.04 4.84
CA SER A 47 -7.41 8.67 4.34
C SER A 47 -8.19 7.81 5.33
N ARG A 48 -9.51 8.03 5.36
CA ARG A 48 -10.46 7.23 6.17
C ARG A 48 -11.67 6.88 5.30
N PRO A 49 -11.51 5.93 4.37
CA PRO A 49 -12.60 5.55 3.47
C PRO A 49 -13.79 5.02 4.28
N THR A 50 -14.99 5.54 4.02
CA THR A 50 -16.23 5.03 4.61
C THR A 50 -16.75 3.82 3.83
N THR A 51 -16.24 3.61 2.61
CA THR A 51 -16.59 2.49 1.73
C THR A 51 -15.35 1.63 1.42
N CYS A 52 -14.90 0.85 2.41
CA CYS A 52 -13.89 -0.19 2.19
C CYS A 52 -14.56 -1.57 2.09
N ARG A 53 -14.51 -2.18 0.90
CA ARG A 53 -15.08 -3.53 0.65
C ARG A 53 -13.98 -4.51 0.23
N PRO A 54 -13.45 -5.34 1.13
CA PRO A 54 -12.37 -6.28 0.80
C PRO A 54 -12.67 -7.19 -0.39
N SER A 55 -13.94 -7.54 -0.61
CA SER A 55 -14.39 -8.36 -1.75
C SER A 55 -14.35 -7.66 -3.12
N SER A 56 -14.13 -6.34 -3.15
CA SER A 56 -14.14 -5.51 -4.38
C SER A 56 -12.75 -4.95 -4.68
N MET A 57 -11.71 -5.63 -4.20
CA MET A 57 -10.33 -5.29 -4.43
C MET A 57 -9.98 -5.45 -5.92
N ILE A 58 -9.71 -4.34 -6.61
CA ILE A 58 -9.46 -4.34 -8.07
C ILE A 58 -8.16 -3.65 -8.46
N HIS A 59 -7.41 -3.08 -7.51
CA HIS A 59 -6.18 -2.36 -7.80
C HIS A 59 -4.99 -2.88 -7.00
N GLY A 60 -3.88 -3.14 -7.68
CA GLY A 60 -2.61 -3.55 -7.06
C GLY A 60 -1.74 -2.35 -6.76
N ALA A 61 -1.18 -2.29 -5.55
CA ALA A 61 -0.30 -1.23 -5.10
C ALA A 61 0.86 -1.79 -4.24
N LEU A 62 1.76 -0.92 -3.81
CA LEU A 62 2.92 -1.32 -3.02
C LEU A 62 2.89 -0.62 -1.65
N LEU A 63 2.75 -1.41 -0.59
CA LEU A 63 2.88 -0.93 0.77
C LEU A 63 4.38 -0.75 1.09
N VAL A 64 4.79 0.48 1.40
CA VAL A 64 6.22 0.83 1.56
C VAL A 64 6.57 1.35 2.96
N GLY A 65 5.59 1.67 3.78
CA GLY A 65 5.83 2.20 5.11
C GLY A 65 4.56 2.39 5.91
N TYR A 66 4.72 2.92 7.12
CA TYR A 66 3.65 3.25 8.04
C TYR A 66 4.09 4.40 8.94
N GLY A 67 3.13 5.05 9.59
CA GLY A 67 3.42 6.13 10.52
C GLY A 67 2.24 6.44 11.42
N VAL A 68 2.39 7.52 12.18
CA VAL A 68 1.34 8.06 13.03
C VAL A 68 1.28 9.57 12.82
N GLU A 69 0.12 10.09 12.44
CA GLU A 69 -0.13 11.53 12.30
C GLU A 69 -1.28 11.90 13.24
N LYS A 70 -1.07 12.83 14.18
CA LYS A 70 -2.11 13.27 15.13
C LYS A 70 -2.79 12.11 15.88
N ASN A 71 -2.00 11.13 16.34
CA ASN A 71 -2.45 9.88 16.97
C ASN A 71 -3.28 8.95 16.07
N ILE A 72 -3.23 9.14 14.74
CA ILE A 72 -3.89 8.30 13.76
C ILE A 72 -2.82 7.45 13.07
N PRO A 73 -2.82 6.11 13.24
CA PRO A 73 -1.93 5.25 12.49
C PRO A 73 -2.33 5.25 11.01
N TYR A 74 -1.35 5.20 10.12
CA TYR A 74 -1.57 5.15 8.68
C TYR A 74 -0.53 4.29 7.96
N TRP A 75 -0.89 3.87 6.76
CA TRP A 75 -0.03 3.15 5.83
C TRP A 75 0.52 4.11 4.77
N ILE A 76 1.73 3.88 4.28
CA ILE A 76 2.27 4.61 3.13
C ILE A 76 2.26 3.65 1.95
N ILE A 77 1.44 3.98 0.96
CA ILE A 77 1.23 3.16 -0.23
C ILE A 77 1.76 3.91 -1.44
N LYS A 78 2.71 3.29 -2.14
CA LYS A 78 3.19 3.77 -3.45
C LYS A 78 2.23 3.34 -4.54
N ASN A 79 1.69 4.31 -5.27
CA ASN A 79 0.78 4.07 -6.38
C ASN A 79 1.51 4.14 -7.73
N SER A 80 0.79 3.82 -8.81
CA SER A 80 1.30 3.75 -10.19
C SER A 80 0.63 4.76 -11.14
N TRP A 81 -0.10 5.75 -10.61
CA TRP A 81 -0.80 6.79 -11.40
C TRP A 81 0.01 8.06 -11.65
N GLY A 82 1.33 7.98 -11.42
CA GLY A 82 2.25 9.10 -11.60
C GLY A 82 2.34 10.04 -10.40
N PRO A 83 3.32 10.96 -10.41
CA PRO A 83 3.60 11.82 -9.26
C PRO A 83 2.55 12.92 -9.04
N ASN A 84 1.75 13.27 -10.05
CA ASN A 84 0.74 14.32 -9.94
C ASN A 84 -0.53 13.87 -9.17
N TRP A 85 -0.59 12.61 -8.78
CA TRP A 85 -1.73 12.04 -8.05
C TRP A 85 -1.37 11.85 -6.57
N GLY A 86 -2.34 12.09 -5.67
CA GLY A 86 -2.13 11.95 -4.24
C GLY A 86 -1.01 12.85 -3.72
N GLU A 87 -0.14 12.28 -2.89
CA GLU A 87 1.04 12.96 -2.35
C GLU A 87 2.29 12.49 -3.11
N ASP A 88 2.62 13.15 -4.21
CA ASP A 88 3.76 12.79 -5.06
C ASP A 88 3.72 11.33 -5.55
N GLY A 89 2.51 10.81 -5.83
CA GLY A 89 2.26 9.43 -6.23
C GLY A 89 2.03 8.46 -5.07
N TYR A 90 1.95 8.96 -3.84
CA TYR A 90 1.68 8.16 -2.65
C TYR A 90 0.28 8.40 -2.08
N TYR A 91 -0.18 7.41 -1.33
CA TYR A 91 -1.44 7.40 -0.61
C TYR A 91 -1.17 7.10 0.87
N ARG A 92 -1.89 7.81 1.74
CA ARG A 92 -1.93 7.60 3.17
C ARG A 92 -3.36 7.55 3.68
#